data_AF-A0A0G1T0V6-F1
#
_entry.id   AF-A0A0G1T0V6-F1
#
_cell.length_a   1.000
_cell.length_b   1.000
_cell.length_c   1.000
_cell.angle_alpha   90.00
_cell.angle_beta   90.00
_cell.angle_gamma   90.00
#
_symmetry.space_group_name_H-M   'P 1'
#
loop_
_entity.id
_entity.type
_entity.pdbx_description
1 polymer ?
#
loop_
_entity_poly.entity_id
_entity_poly.type
_entity_poly.pdbx_seq_one_letter_code
_entity_poly.pdbx_strand_id
1 'polypeptide(L)'
;MDDGNGGANYAVTFVADTTGEITEKDLTVTATGINKVYDGTTAATVTLSDDRVPGDVLVLNYTDADFDDKNVGTGKDVSVSGISISGADAGNYNANTTADTTADITLLAITGSITADNKVYDNNNSATIATRTLTGAIVGDDVSYTGGTATFDTEDVGTGKLVSATDLSLSGADSGNYTVNTTANTTADITPRLRWQHLCCYIRKISCRSSRCGRCKLYGWNSDF
;
A
#
# COMPACT_ATOMS: atom_id res chain seq x y z
N MET A 1 19.63 81.42 -52.27
CA MET A 1 19.67 81.21 -50.81
C MET A 1 19.23 79.75 -50.64
N ASP A 2 20.10 78.74 -50.76
CA ASP A 2 21.13 78.43 -49.75
C ASP A 2 20.73 79.07 -48.42
N ASP A 3 20.25 78.27 -47.46
CA ASP A 3 19.91 78.79 -46.13
C ASP A 3 21.12 79.37 -45.39
N GLY A 4 22.29 79.37 -46.05
CA GLY A 4 23.50 80.05 -45.64
C GLY A 4 24.34 79.19 -44.72
N ASN A 5 24.01 77.90 -44.58
CA ASN A 5 24.62 77.05 -43.57
C ASN A 5 25.38 75.83 -44.14
N GLY A 6 25.55 75.70 -45.46
CA GLY A 6 26.48 74.71 -46.03
C GLY A 6 26.25 73.25 -45.59
N GLY A 7 25.01 72.87 -45.23
CA GLY A 7 24.66 71.53 -44.74
C GLY A 7 24.87 71.28 -43.25
N ALA A 8 25.24 72.29 -42.45
CA ALA A 8 25.59 72.15 -41.03
C ALA A 8 24.41 72.35 -40.05
N ASN A 9 23.16 72.04 -40.43
CA ASN A 9 22.01 72.46 -39.63
C ASN A 9 21.70 71.57 -38.41
N TYR A 10 22.42 70.47 -38.21
CA TYR A 10 22.22 69.59 -37.06
C TYR A 10 23.54 68.97 -36.60
N ALA A 11 24.16 69.59 -35.59
CA ALA A 11 25.17 68.92 -34.77
C ALA A 11 24.45 67.99 -33.79
N VAL A 12 24.13 66.78 -34.24
CA VAL A 12 23.55 65.74 -33.37
C VAL A 12 24.65 65.21 -32.46
N THR A 13 24.58 65.56 -31.18
CA THR A 13 25.50 65.04 -30.17
C THR A 13 24.80 63.88 -29.47
N PHE A 14 25.31 62.66 -29.66
CA PHE A 14 24.82 61.50 -28.93
C PHE A 14 25.44 61.51 -27.53
N VAL A 15 24.60 61.61 -26.51
CA VAL A 15 25.01 61.36 -25.13
C VAL A 15 24.81 59.87 -24.87
N ALA A 16 25.88 59.14 -24.57
CA ALA A 16 25.77 57.76 -24.15
C ALA A 16 25.17 57.73 -22.73
N ASP A 17 23.96 57.20 -22.61
CA ASP A 17 23.39 56.84 -21.32
C ASP A 17 23.85 55.43 -20.96
N THR A 18 24.80 55.33 -20.03
CA THR A 18 25.33 54.06 -19.51
C THR A 18 24.78 53.76 -18.12
N THR A 19 23.70 54.42 -17.71
CA THR A 19 23.17 54.35 -16.33
C THR A 19 21.89 53.52 -16.19
N GLY A 20 21.44 52.89 -17.28
CA GLY A 20 20.29 51.97 -17.22
C GLY A 20 20.60 50.75 -16.36
N GLU A 21 19.97 50.66 -15.19
CA GLU A 21 19.90 49.41 -14.43
C GLU A 21 18.85 48.50 -15.09
N ILE A 22 19.27 47.30 -15.49
CA ILE A 22 18.36 46.23 -15.91
C ILE A 22 18.19 45.32 -14.70
N THR A 23 17.03 45.39 -14.07
CA THR A 23 16.65 44.48 -12.99
C THR A 23 16.15 43.16 -13.57
N GLU A 24 16.40 42.06 -12.87
CA GLU A 24 15.82 40.76 -13.20
C GLU A 24 14.28 40.83 -13.23
N LYS A 25 13.68 40.03 -14.11
CA LYS A 25 12.23 39.87 -14.19
C LYS A 25 11.79 38.81 -13.19
N ASP A 26 10.74 39.08 -12.42
CA ASP A 26 10.15 38.03 -11.58
C ASP A 26 9.61 36.87 -12.44
N LEU A 27 9.98 35.65 -12.07
CA LEU A 27 9.51 34.40 -12.67
C LEU A 27 8.68 33.64 -11.64
N THR A 28 7.43 33.33 -11.98
CA THR A 28 6.57 32.48 -11.17
C THR A 28 6.74 31.03 -11.59
N VAL A 29 7.42 30.24 -10.77
CA VAL A 29 7.48 28.79 -10.89
C VAL A 29 6.33 28.16 -10.10
N THR A 30 5.55 27.33 -10.78
CA THR A 30 4.42 26.56 -10.22
C THR A 30 4.75 25.07 -10.21
N ALA A 31 4.19 24.36 -9.24
CA ALA A 31 4.33 22.91 -9.11
C ALA A 31 2.99 22.21 -9.30
N THR A 32 3.02 21.05 -9.96
CA THR A 32 1.89 20.12 -10.02
C THR A 32 2.31 18.81 -9.34
N GLY A 33 1.61 18.45 -8.27
CA GLY A 33 1.82 17.21 -7.54
C GLY A 33 1.47 15.99 -8.38
N ILE A 34 2.23 14.90 -8.19
CA ILE A 34 1.97 13.62 -8.83
C ILE A 34 1.46 12.65 -7.77
N ASN A 35 0.30 12.06 -8.03
CA ASN A 35 -0.30 11.04 -7.16
C ASN A 35 0.62 9.82 -7.00
N LYS A 36 0.60 9.20 -5.83
CA LYS A 36 1.36 7.97 -5.55
C LYS A 36 0.51 6.89 -4.89
N VAL A 37 1.03 5.67 -4.92
CA VAL A 37 0.59 4.59 -4.02
C VAL A 37 1.36 4.73 -2.72
N TYR A 38 0.70 4.44 -1.60
CA TYR A 38 1.33 4.43 -0.28
C TYR A 38 2.60 3.57 -0.28
N ASP A 39 3.71 4.18 0.16
CA ASP A 39 5.04 3.56 0.22
C ASP A 39 5.73 3.78 1.57
N GLY A 40 4.99 4.25 2.57
CA GLY A 40 5.48 4.50 3.92
C GLY A 40 6.32 5.76 4.09
N THR A 41 6.42 6.63 3.07
CA THR A 41 7.23 7.85 3.11
C THR A 41 6.42 9.11 2.78
N THR A 42 6.92 10.27 3.20
CA THR A 42 6.39 11.58 2.82
C THR A 42 6.86 12.05 1.45
N ALA A 43 7.88 11.42 0.86
CA ALA A 43 8.48 11.89 -0.38
C ALA A 43 7.45 11.98 -1.52
N ALA A 44 7.37 13.16 -2.13
CA ALA A 44 6.52 13.46 -3.26
C ALA A 44 7.36 13.65 -4.53
N THR A 45 6.67 13.68 -5.66
CA THR A 45 7.25 14.08 -6.94
C THR A 45 6.35 15.12 -7.57
N VAL A 46 6.95 16.15 -8.17
CA VAL A 46 6.23 17.22 -8.83
C VAL A 46 6.76 17.46 -10.24
N THR A 47 5.91 18.00 -11.11
CA THR A 47 6.35 18.67 -12.34
C THR A 47 6.30 20.17 -12.15
N LEU A 48 7.38 20.86 -12.54
CA LEU A 48 7.45 22.32 -12.50
C LEU A 48 7.05 22.95 -13.85
N SER A 49 6.41 24.10 -13.80
CA SER A 49 6.13 24.99 -14.94
C SER A 49 6.38 26.44 -14.54
N ASP A 50 6.59 27.32 -15.51
CA ASP A 50 6.85 28.74 -15.26
C ASP A 50 6.16 29.67 -16.28
N ASP A 51 6.24 30.98 -16.04
CA ASP A 51 5.67 32.05 -16.87
C ASP A 51 6.72 32.84 -17.67
N ARG A 52 7.83 32.19 -18.05
CA ARG A 52 8.93 32.83 -18.80
C ARG A 52 8.47 33.52 -20.08
N VAL A 53 9.29 34.46 -20.53
CA VAL A 53 9.14 35.07 -21.86
C VAL A 53 9.32 33.99 -22.94
N PRO A 54 8.39 33.88 -23.92
CA PRO A 54 8.54 32.91 -25.00
C PRO A 54 9.82 33.11 -25.79
N GLY A 55 10.61 32.05 -25.93
CA GLY A 55 11.92 32.06 -26.57
C GLY A 55 13.09 31.89 -25.59
N ASP A 56 12.86 32.17 -24.30
CA ASP A 56 13.91 32.06 -23.28
C ASP A 56 14.18 30.62 -22.87
N VAL A 57 15.46 30.32 -22.67
CA VAL A 57 15.99 29.00 -22.35
C VAL A 57 16.31 28.89 -20.87
N LEU A 58 15.34 28.35 -20.12
CA LEU A 58 15.47 27.99 -18.70
C LEU A 58 15.25 26.49 -18.48
N VAL A 59 15.92 25.95 -17.47
CA VAL A 59 15.75 24.61 -16.90
C VAL A 59 15.40 24.78 -15.42
N LEU A 60 14.27 24.21 -15.01
CA LEU A 60 13.78 24.25 -13.64
C LEU A 60 14.23 22.99 -12.89
N ASN A 61 14.65 23.15 -11.65
CA ASN A 61 14.94 22.05 -10.73
C ASN A 61 14.35 22.36 -9.35
N TYR A 62 14.21 21.35 -8.50
CA TYR A 62 13.92 21.49 -7.07
C TYR A 62 14.79 20.50 -6.29
N THR A 63 15.01 20.75 -5.01
CA THR A 63 15.81 19.85 -4.17
C THR A 63 14.95 18.83 -3.44
N ASP A 64 13.75 19.24 -3.04
CA ASP A 64 12.87 18.39 -2.24
C ASP A 64 11.39 18.68 -2.49
N ALA A 65 10.57 17.65 -2.29
CA ALA A 65 9.11 17.74 -2.31
C ALA A 65 8.53 16.67 -1.37
N ASP A 66 7.67 17.08 -0.45
CA ASP A 66 7.08 16.20 0.55
C ASP A 66 5.59 16.44 0.73
N PHE A 67 4.84 15.36 0.97
CA PHE A 67 3.53 15.40 1.59
C PHE A 67 3.64 15.73 3.08
N ASP A 68 2.63 16.40 3.64
CA ASP A 68 2.55 16.70 5.08
C ASP A 68 2.66 15.45 5.99
N ASP A 69 2.14 14.33 5.51
CA ASP A 69 2.27 13.02 6.15
C ASP A 69 2.22 11.89 5.12
N LYS A 70 2.67 10.70 5.54
CA LYS A 70 2.73 9.51 4.68
C LYS A 70 1.37 8.87 4.38
N ASN A 71 0.30 9.23 5.09
CA ASN A 71 -0.95 8.47 5.10
C ASN A 71 -1.79 8.72 3.85
N VAL A 72 -2.58 7.70 3.48
CA VAL A 72 -3.52 7.75 2.37
C VAL A 72 -4.52 8.90 2.54
N GLY A 73 -4.78 9.60 1.44
CA GLY A 73 -5.68 10.74 1.40
C GLY A 73 -5.76 11.37 0.02
N THR A 74 -6.83 12.12 -0.21
CA THR A 74 -7.05 12.86 -1.46
C THR A 74 -6.72 14.33 -1.29
N GLY A 75 -6.09 14.95 -2.29
CA GLY A 75 -5.76 16.37 -2.28
C GLY A 75 -4.86 16.75 -1.10
N LYS A 76 -3.91 15.88 -0.73
CA LYS A 76 -2.95 16.15 0.33
C LYS A 76 -1.99 17.22 -0.11
N ASP A 77 -1.66 18.12 0.81
CA ASP A 77 -0.71 19.20 0.57
C ASP A 77 0.69 18.63 0.31
N VAL A 78 1.38 19.23 -0.66
CA VAL A 78 2.75 18.95 -1.04
C VAL A 78 3.53 20.26 -1.07
N SER A 79 4.57 20.34 -0.25
CA SER A 79 5.48 21.49 -0.22
C SER A 79 6.75 21.19 -0.99
N VAL A 80 7.10 22.08 -1.92
CA VAL A 80 8.29 21.99 -2.78
C VAL A 80 9.30 23.04 -2.34
N SER A 81 10.57 22.65 -2.22
CA SER A 81 11.64 23.55 -1.80
C SER A 81 12.89 23.43 -2.66
N GLY A 82 13.73 24.48 -2.59
CA GLY A 82 14.97 24.56 -3.36
C GLY A 82 14.74 24.67 -4.86
N ILE A 83 13.63 25.30 -5.27
CA ILE A 83 13.40 25.63 -6.67
C ILE A 83 14.55 26.50 -7.16
N SER A 84 15.14 26.10 -8.28
CA SER A 84 16.26 26.78 -8.91
C SER A 84 16.12 26.78 -10.42
N ILE A 85 16.63 27.84 -11.04
CA ILE A 85 16.64 28.02 -12.49
C ILE A 85 18.08 28.00 -13.00
N SER A 86 18.26 27.42 -14.18
CA SER A 86 19.53 27.42 -14.92
C SER A 86 19.25 27.54 -16.41
N GLY A 87 20.27 27.74 -17.25
CA GLY A 87 20.09 27.95 -18.68
C GLY A 87 20.68 29.28 -19.16
N ALA A 88 20.62 29.52 -20.46
CA ALA A 88 21.26 30.69 -21.09
C ALA A 88 20.65 32.01 -20.59
N ASP A 89 19.34 32.00 -20.31
CA ASP A 89 18.58 33.20 -19.94
C ASP A 89 18.28 33.28 -18.44
N ALA A 90 18.80 32.35 -17.61
CA ALA A 90 18.47 32.26 -16.19
C ALA A 90 18.87 33.50 -15.39
N GLY A 91 19.98 34.15 -15.75
CA GLY A 91 20.41 35.40 -15.12
C GLY A 91 19.51 36.61 -15.41
N ASN A 92 18.48 36.45 -16.24
CA ASN A 92 17.49 37.50 -16.50
C ASN A 92 16.30 37.46 -15.53
N TYR A 93 16.25 36.45 -14.64
CA TYR A 93 15.06 36.17 -13.83
C TYR A 93 15.36 36.00 -12.34
N ASN A 94 14.42 36.48 -11.52
CA ASN A 94 14.32 36.22 -10.10
C ASN A 94 13.15 35.26 -9.85
N ALA A 95 13.43 34.00 -9.54
CA ALA A 95 12.41 32.97 -9.35
C ALA A 95 12.08 32.70 -7.87
N ASN A 96 10.83 32.33 -7.57
CA ASN A 96 10.49 31.77 -6.27
C ASN A 96 11.25 30.46 -6.01
N THR A 97 11.63 30.24 -4.75
CA THR A 97 12.43 29.07 -4.32
C THR A 97 11.57 27.97 -3.70
N THR A 98 10.28 28.21 -3.54
CA THR A 98 9.29 27.29 -2.98
C THR A 98 7.99 27.35 -3.74
N ALA A 99 7.23 26.26 -3.76
CA ALA A 99 5.87 26.21 -4.29
C ALA A 99 5.06 25.18 -3.52
N ASP A 100 3.75 25.39 -3.43
CA ASP A 100 2.82 24.43 -2.85
C ASP A 100 1.89 23.86 -3.93
N THR A 101 1.49 22.62 -3.76
CA THR A 101 0.58 21.92 -4.66
C THR A 101 -0.17 20.84 -3.88
N THR A 102 -1.02 20.06 -4.55
CA THR A 102 -1.68 18.91 -3.93
C THR A 102 -1.54 17.66 -4.79
N ALA A 103 -1.59 16.50 -4.14
CA ALA A 103 -1.63 15.19 -4.79
C ALA A 103 -2.34 14.16 -3.91
N ASP A 104 -2.75 13.04 -4.49
CA ASP A 104 -3.35 11.93 -3.76
C ASP A 104 -2.30 10.89 -3.37
N ILE A 105 -2.44 10.32 -2.16
CA ILE A 105 -1.81 9.06 -1.78
C ILE A 105 -2.91 7.99 -1.76
N THR A 106 -2.77 6.96 -2.60
CA THR A 106 -3.72 5.86 -2.75
C THR A 106 -3.32 4.62 -1.96
N LEU A 107 -4.29 3.79 -1.60
CA LEU A 107 -4.09 2.58 -0.78
C LEU A 107 -3.12 1.59 -1.43
N LEU A 108 -2.24 0.99 -0.62
CA LEU A 108 -1.40 -0.13 -1.06
C LEU A 108 -2.16 -1.46 -0.92
N ALA A 109 -2.29 -2.20 -2.01
CA ALA A 109 -2.91 -3.52 -2.00
C ALA A 109 -1.95 -4.59 -1.44
N ILE A 110 -2.39 -5.32 -0.42
CA ILE A 110 -1.66 -6.42 0.21
C ILE A 110 -2.53 -7.68 0.27
N THR A 111 -1.90 -8.82 0.55
CA THR A 111 -2.60 -10.11 0.64
C THR A 111 -2.51 -10.69 2.04
N GLY A 112 -3.67 -11.05 2.59
CA GLY A 112 -3.82 -11.81 3.82
C GLY A 112 -3.94 -13.30 3.54
N SER A 113 -3.30 -14.12 4.37
CA SER A 113 -3.37 -15.58 4.32
C SER A 113 -3.63 -16.14 5.72
N ILE A 114 -4.19 -17.35 5.78
CA ILE A 114 -4.52 -18.03 7.02
C ILE A 114 -4.04 -19.48 7.01
N THR A 115 -3.90 -20.05 8.21
CA THR A 115 -3.92 -21.49 8.42
C THR A 115 -5.08 -21.86 9.34
N ALA A 116 -5.52 -23.11 9.29
CA ALA A 116 -6.58 -23.63 10.15
C ALA A 116 -6.08 -24.82 10.96
N ASP A 117 -6.63 -24.99 12.15
CA ASP A 117 -6.35 -26.16 12.99
C ASP A 117 -7.08 -27.40 12.48
N ASN A 118 -6.43 -28.54 12.58
CA ASN A 118 -7.09 -29.83 12.47
C ASN A 118 -8.06 -30.02 13.65
N LYS A 119 -9.17 -30.73 13.43
CA LYS A 119 -10.12 -31.05 14.50
C LYS A 119 -10.47 -32.54 14.56
N VAL A 120 -11.10 -32.93 15.65
CA VAL A 120 -11.74 -34.23 15.81
C VAL A 120 -13.22 -34.08 15.48
N TYR A 121 -13.81 -35.07 14.82
CA TYR A 121 -15.22 -35.08 14.46
C TYR A 121 -16.13 -34.85 15.67
N ASP A 122 -16.96 -33.82 15.56
CA ASP A 122 -17.86 -33.32 16.60
C ASP A 122 -19.26 -32.96 16.05
N ASN A 123 -19.57 -33.39 14.82
CA ASN A 123 -20.85 -33.13 14.15
C ASN A 123 -21.16 -31.63 13.95
N ASN A 124 -20.12 -30.85 13.64
CA ASN A 124 -20.24 -29.51 13.08
C ASN A 124 -19.07 -29.19 12.14
N ASN A 125 -19.27 -28.24 11.23
CA ASN A 125 -18.26 -27.80 10.28
C ASN A 125 -17.48 -26.55 10.74
N SER A 126 -17.56 -26.14 12.01
CA SER A 126 -16.78 -24.99 12.49
C SER A 126 -15.29 -25.30 12.45
N ALA A 127 -14.50 -24.36 11.93
CA ALA A 127 -13.05 -24.41 11.89
C ALA A 127 -12.44 -23.30 12.78
N THR A 128 -11.24 -23.54 13.28
CA THR A 128 -10.46 -22.55 14.04
C THR A 128 -9.33 -22.03 13.17
N ILE A 129 -9.26 -20.70 13.02
CA ILE A 129 -8.15 -20.04 12.32
C ILE A 129 -6.94 -20.04 13.25
N ALA A 130 -5.90 -20.78 12.88
CA ALA A 130 -4.70 -20.97 13.68
C ALA A 130 -3.74 -19.78 13.56
N THR A 131 -3.50 -19.32 12.33
CA THR A 131 -2.62 -18.17 12.07
C THR A 131 -3.19 -17.25 11.00
N ARG A 132 -2.71 -16.00 11.01
CA ARG A 132 -2.99 -14.96 10.03
C ARG A 132 -1.67 -14.30 9.66
N THR A 133 -1.40 -14.12 8.37
CA THR A 133 -0.17 -13.51 7.89
C THR A 133 -0.49 -12.52 6.77
N LEU A 134 0.34 -11.48 6.64
CA LEU A 134 0.28 -10.51 5.55
C LEU A 134 1.50 -10.64 4.65
N THR A 135 1.27 -10.49 3.36
CA THR A 135 2.30 -10.38 2.33
C THR A 135 2.15 -9.02 1.63
N GLY A 136 3.24 -8.26 1.55
CA GLY A 136 3.29 -6.94 0.92
C GLY A 136 3.14 -5.76 1.87
N ALA A 137 2.90 -5.99 3.18
CA ALA A 137 2.94 -4.93 4.17
C ALA A 137 4.36 -4.35 4.31
N ILE A 138 4.46 -3.03 4.47
CA ILE A 138 5.75 -2.34 4.60
C ILE A 138 6.34 -2.63 5.99
N VAL A 139 7.62 -2.95 6.04
CA VAL A 139 8.31 -3.27 7.29
C VAL A 139 8.36 -2.03 8.19
N GLY A 140 7.88 -2.18 9.43
CA GLY A 140 7.85 -1.10 10.42
C GLY A 140 6.47 -0.47 10.61
N ASP A 141 5.54 -0.68 9.67
CA ASP A 141 4.15 -0.25 9.85
C ASP A 141 3.42 -1.14 10.87
N ASP A 142 2.56 -0.52 11.67
CA ASP A 142 1.64 -1.19 12.57
C ASP A 142 0.38 -1.62 11.80
N VAL A 143 0.48 -2.81 11.19
CA VAL A 143 -0.61 -3.45 10.45
C VAL A 143 -0.66 -4.95 10.75
N SER A 144 -1.84 -5.41 11.17
CA SER A 144 -2.10 -6.81 11.53
C SER A 144 -3.37 -7.32 10.85
N TYR A 145 -3.33 -8.57 10.38
CA TYR A 145 -4.50 -9.27 9.83
C TYR A 145 -5.27 -9.97 10.96
N THR A 146 -6.55 -9.63 11.12
CA THR A 146 -7.33 -10.01 12.31
C THR A 146 -8.76 -10.42 11.94
N GLY A 147 -9.53 -10.77 12.96
CA GLY A 147 -10.94 -11.10 12.81
C GLY A 147 -11.17 -12.43 12.10
N GLY A 148 -12.37 -12.58 11.57
CA GLY A 148 -12.81 -13.68 10.74
C GLY A 148 -13.37 -14.91 11.46
N THR A 149 -14.30 -15.54 10.75
CA THR A 149 -14.91 -16.83 11.11
C THR A 149 -14.58 -17.85 10.02
N ALA A 150 -14.40 -19.12 10.37
CA ALA A 150 -14.00 -20.14 9.42
C ALA A 150 -14.84 -21.41 9.55
N THR A 151 -15.07 -22.05 8.41
CA THR A 151 -15.79 -23.33 8.32
C THR A 151 -15.11 -24.28 7.36
N PHE A 152 -15.16 -25.57 7.68
CA PHE A 152 -14.94 -26.64 6.71
C PHE A 152 -16.09 -26.67 5.69
N ASP A 153 -15.77 -27.12 4.48
CA ASP A 153 -16.74 -27.38 3.41
C ASP A 153 -17.86 -28.34 3.82
N THR A 154 -17.53 -29.41 4.54
CA THR A 154 -18.47 -30.35 5.18
C THR A 154 -17.99 -30.75 6.57
N GLU A 155 -18.88 -31.27 7.41
CA GLU A 155 -18.54 -31.77 8.75
C GLU A 155 -17.86 -33.16 8.74
N ASP A 156 -17.82 -33.82 7.59
CA ASP A 156 -17.34 -35.20 7.46
C ASP A 156 -15.84 -35.33 7.71
N VAL A 157 -15.45 -36.46 8.30
CA VAL A 157 -14.04 -36.86 8.42
C VAL A 157 -13.35 -36.85 7.05
N GLY A 158 -12.16 -36.27 6.99
CA GLY A 158 -11.36 -36.20 5.77
C GLY A 158 -10.04 -35.46 5.97
N THR A 159 -9.10 -35.68 5.06
CA THR A 159 -7.80 -35.00 5.03
C THR A 159 -7.79 -33.90 3.98
N GLY A 160 -7.12 -32.78 4.24
CA GLY A 160 -6.97 -31.67 3.30
C GLY A 160 -8.30 -31.03 2.91
N LYS A 161 -9.28 -31.06 3.82
CA LYS A 161 -10.60 -30.46 3.59
C LYS A 161 -10.46 -28.95 3.45
N LEU A 162 -11.25 -28.36 2.55
CA LEU A 162 -11.26 -26.92 2.34
C LEU A 162 -11.79 -26.22 3.59
N VAL A 163 -11.04 -25.24 4.07
CA VAL A 163 -11.47 -24.29 5.09
C VAL A 163 -11.59 -22.91 4.45
N SER A 164 -12.76 -22.32 4.55
CA SER A 164 -13.04 -20.96 4.05
C SER A 164 -13.27 -20.03 5.23
N ALA A 165 -12.59 -18.89 5.22
CA ALA A 165 -12.79 -17.83 6.19
C ALA A 165 -13.36 -16.57 5.56
N THR A 166 -14.25 -15.90 6.29
CA THR A 166 -14.84 -14.59 5.96
C THR A 166 -14.60 -13.61 7.09
N ASP A 167 -14.96 -12.34 6.89
CA ASP A 167 -14.92 -11.29 7.91
C ASP A 167 -13.53 -11.00 8.47
N LEU A 168 -12.51 -11.23 7.64
CA LEU A 168 -11.13 -10.85 7.93
C LEU A 168 -10.92 -9.36 7.65
N SER A 169 -10.08 -8.72 8.45
CA SER A 169 -9.81 -7.29 8.35
C SER A 169 -8.38 -6.94 8.77
N LEU A 170 -7.97 -5.70 8.46
CA LEU A 170 -6.76 -5.11 9.03
C LEU A 170 -7.07 -4.41 10.35
N SER A 171 -6.04 -4.31 11.20
CA SER A 171 -6.01 -3.50 12.41
C SER A 171 -4.60 -2.93 12.59
N GLY A 172 -4.45 -1.98 13.51
CA GLY A 172 -3.20 -1.25 13.73
C GLY A 172 -3.29 0.18 13.20
N ALA A 173 -2.40 1.04 13.69
CA ALA A 173 -2.40 2.48 13.40
C ALA A 173 -2.27 2.78 11.89
N ASP A 174 -1.52 1.96 11.15
CA ASP A 174 -1.25 2.17 9.73
C ASP A 174 -2.25 1.43 8.81
N SER A 175 -3.20 0.69 9.36
CA SER A 175 -4.14 -0.15 8.60
C SER A 175 -4.96 0.61 7.54
N GLY A 176 -5.23 1.90 7.78
CA GLY A 176 -5.95 2.77 6.84
C GLY A 176 -5.19 3.08 5.54
N ASN A 177 -3.92 2.70 5.47
CA ASN A 177 -3.07 2.91 4.29
C ASN A 177 -3.09 1.73 3.31
N TYR A 178 -3.86 0.68 3.61
CA TYR A 178 -3.83 -0.59 2.91
C TYR A 178 -5.21 -1.10 2.50
N THR A 179 -5.25 -1.93 1.48
CA THR A 179 -6.39 -2.83 1.21
C THR A 179 -5.96 -4.28 1.33
N VAL A 180 -6.86 -5.14 1.80
CA VAL A 180 -6.62 -6.59 1.93
C VAL A 180 -7.87 -7.37 1.52
N ASN A 181 -7.69 -8.63 1.12
CA ASN A 181 -8.78 -9.58 1.00
C ASN A 181 -9.48 -9.80 2.35
N THR A 182 -10.81 -9.81 2.34
CA THR A 182 -11.65 -10.07 3.53
C THR A 182 -12.06 -11.54 3.66
N THR A 183 -11.66 -12.36 2.69
CA THR A 183 -11.84 -13.81 2.68
C THR A 183 -10.52 -14.51 2.39
N ALA A 184 -10.32 -15.70 2.95
CA ALA A 184 -9.12 -16.50 2.70
C ALA A 184 -9.46 -17.99 2.81
N ASN A 185 -8.80 -18.81 2.00
CA ASN A 185 -8.99 -20.25 1.97
C ASN A 185 -7.70 -20.96 2.37
N THR A 186 -7.85 -22.10 3.02
CA THR A 186 -6.75 -22.99 3.41
C THR A 186 -7.26 -24.43 3.49
N THR A 187 -6.45 -25.36 3.96
CA THR A 187 -6.89 -26.74 4.21
C THR A 187 -6.53 -27.21 5.62
N ALA A 188 -7.35 -28.10 6.16
CA ALA A 188 -7.12 -28.79 7.43
C ALA A 188 -7.82 -30.16 7.44
N ASP A 189 -7.52 -30.97 8.44
CA ASP A 189 -8.06 -32.33 8.58
C ASP A 189 -9.17 -32.39 9.64
N ILE A 190 -10.23 -33.17 9.37
CA ILE A 190 -11.17 -33.65 10.38
C ILE A 190 -10.88 -35.13 10.61
N THR A 191 -10.41 -35.46 11.81
CA THR A 191 -10.06 -36.83 12.22
C THR A 191 -11.24 -37.54 12.90
N PRO A 192 -11.36 -38.88 12.79
CA PRO A 192 -12.43 -39.61 13.46
C PRO A 192 -12.39 -39.44 14.97
N ARG A 193 -13.56 -39.33 15.60
CA ARG A 193 -13.67 -39.42 17.05
C ARG A 193 -13.34 -40.85 17.51
N LEU A 194 -12.28 -41.01 18.28
CA LEU A 194 -11.94 -42.29 18.89
C LEU A 194 -13.05 -42.73 19.86
N ARG A 195 -13.79 -43.79 19.51
CA ARG A 195 -14.62 -44.51 20.48
C ARG A 195 -13.71 -45.41 21.32
N TRP A 196 -13.58 -45.09 22.61
CA TRP A 196 -12.87 -45.88 23.63
C TRP A 196 -13.32 -47.35 23.76
N GLN A 197 -14.39 -47.76 23.06
CA GLN A 197 -14.84 -49.15 23.02
C GLN A 197 -13.83 -50.10 22.34
N HIS A 198 -12.93 -49.59 21.47
CA HIS A 198 -11.91 -50.43 20.82
C HIS A 198 -10.63 -50.61 21.67
N LEU A 199 -10.33 -49.71 22.61
CA LEU A 199 -9.17 -49.88 23.51
C LEU A 199 -9.39 -51.01 24.53
N CYS A 200 -10.63 -51.22 24.98
CA CYS A 200 -10.99 -52.34 25.83
C CYS A 200 -10.86 -53.71 25.15
N CYS A 201 -11.03 -53.78 23.82
CA CYS A 201 -10.87 -55.03 23.07
C CYS A 201 -9.39 -55.35 22.78
N TYR A 202 -8.54 -54.34 22.65
CA TYR A 202 -7.10 -54.52 22.41
C TYR A 202 -6.36 -54.97 23.68
N ILE A 203 -6.67 -54.40 24.86
CA ILE A 203 -6.03 -54.77 26.13
C ILE A 203 -6.50 -56.16 26.63
N ARG A 204 -7.74 -56.58 26.33
CA ARG A 204 -8.27 -57.89 26.77
C ARG A 204 -7.82 -59.09 25.95
N LYS A 205 -7.04 -58.93 24.87
CA LYS A 205 -6.40 -60.07 24.18
C LYS A 205 -5.14 -60.58 24.89
N ILE A 206 -4.58 -59.84 25.85
CA ILE A 206 -3.40 -60.29 26.62
C ILE A 206 -3.76 -61.27 27.75
N SER A 207 -5.03 -61.34 28.21
CA SER A 207 -5.39 -62.16 29.39
C SER A 207 -6.53 -63.16 29.21
N CYS A 208 -7.03 -63.43 28.00
CA CYS A 208 -8.06 -64.45 27.81
C CYS A 208 -7.45 -65.84 27.53
N ARG A 209 -6.75 -66.40 28.55
CA ARG A 209 -6.34 -67.81 28.61
C ARG A 209 -7.00 -68.48 29.82
N SER A 210 -8.32 -68.38 29.93
CA SER A 210 -9.10 -69.14 30.91
C SER A 210 -10.53 -69.38 30.41
N SER A 211 -10.99 -70.61 30.60
CA SER A 211 -12.07 -71.32 29.92
C SER A 211 -13.51 -70.89 30.27
N ARG A 212 -13.76 -69.59 30.50
CA ARG A 212 -15.13 -69.07 30.71
C ARG A 212 -15.31 -67.69 30.08
N CYS A 213 -15.34 -67.63 28.74
CA CYS A 213 -15.80 -66.44 28.02
C CYS A 213 -17.26 -66.66 27.59
N GLY A 214 -18.20 -66.31 28.48
CA GLY A 214 -19.62 -66.28 28.16
C GLY A 214 -19.93 -65.13 27.20
N ARG A 215 -20.39 -65.47 25.99
CA ARG A 215 -21.18 -64.64 25.06
C ARG A 215 -20.88 -63.13 25.05
N CYS A 216 -19.91 -62.71 24.23
CA CYS A 216 -20.01 -61.40 23.58
C CYS A 216 -21.13 -61.49 22.53
N LYS A 217 -22.31 -60.92 22.82
CA LYS A 217 -23.28 -60.60 21.77
C LYS A 217 -22.62 -59.57 20.84
N LEU A 218 -22.21 -60.01 19.66
CA LEU A 218 -22.06 -59.15 18.49
C LEU A 218 -23.43 -58.52 18.24
N TYR A 219 -23.63 -57.27 18.68
CA TYR A 219 -24.70 -56.46 18.14
C TYR A 219 -24.30 -56.05 16.72
N GLY A 220 -25.21 -56.30 15.80
CA GLY A 220 -25.00 -56.23 14.36
C GLY A 220 -24.44 -54.90 13.91
N TRP A 221 -23.46 -55.01 13.01
CA TRP A 221 -23.19 -53.99 12.01
C TRP A 221 -24.41 -53.92 11.09
N ASN A 222 -25.18 -52.84 11.17
CA ASN A 222 -25.94 -52.38 10.01
C ASN A 222 -25.08 -51.29 9.38
N SER A 223 -24.37 -51.66 8.32
CA SER A 223 -23.74 -50.73 7.40
C SER A 223 -24.82 -50.20 6.48
N ASP A 224 -25.32 -48.99 6.78
CA ASP A 224 -25.90 -48.14 5.75
C ASP A 224 -24.97 -46.93 5.62
N PHE A 225 -24.64 -46.67 4.35
CA PHE A 225 -23.69 -45.70 3.83
C PHE A 225 -23.99 -44.26 4.23
#